data_AF-A0A924CKH0-F1
#
_entry.id   AF-A0A924CKH0-F1
#
_cell.length_a   1.000
_cell.length_b   1.000
_cell.length_c   1.000
_cell.angle_alpha   90.00
_cell.angle_beta   90.00
_cell.angle_gamma   90.00
#
_symmetry.space_group_name_H-M   'P 1'
#
loop_
_entity.id
_entity.type
_entity.pdbx_description
1 polymer ?
#
loop_
_entity_poly.entity_id
_entity_poly.type
_entity_poly.pdbx_seq_one_letter_code
_entity_poly.pdbx_strand_id
1 'polypeptide(L)'
;MIRSDENEAYATEVLRRYDEFRAWTIGNWPNHDDPLASGDFSAGRKELAVLLDARLDGVVARSPLPAAADGGTGDPDAGQFLPVTPAPWP
;
A
#
# COMPACT_ATOMS: atom_id res chain seq x y z
N MET A 1 -8.90 26.74 10.46
CA MET A 1 -9.86 25.79 9.89
C MET A 1 -9.44 25.58 8.45
N ILE A 2 -8.57 24.59 8.20
CA ILE A 2 -8.15 24.26 6.83
C ILE A 2 -9.38 23.68 6.13
N ARG A 3 -9.69 24.18 4.93
CA ARG A 3 -10.91 23.81 4.19
C ARG A 3 -10.77 22.39 3.67
N SER A 4 -11.84 21.59 3.78
CA SER A 4 -11.89 20.19 3.29
C SER A 4 -11.34 20.03 1.87
N ASP A 5 -11.66 20.98 1.00
CA ASP A 5 -11.24 20.99 -0.42
C ASP A 5 -9.71 21.06 -0.60
N GLU A 6 -9.00 21.80 0.25
CA GLU A 6 -7.53 21.92 0.19
C GLU A 6 -6.86 20.61 0.62
N ASN A 7 -7.48 19.92 1.57
CA ASN A 7 -7.06 18.62 2.07
C ASN A 7 -7.24 17.52 1.01
N GLU A 8 -8.36 17.50 0.30
CA GLU A 8 -8.61 16.56 -0.81
C GLU A 8 -7.66 16.78 -1.99
N ALA A 9 -7.43 18.04 -2.36
CA ALA A 9 -6.47 18.41 -3.40
C ALA A 9 -5.06 17.96 -3.04
N TYR A 10 -4.66 18.14 -1.77
CA TYR A 10 -3.39 17.66 -1.25
C TYR A 10 -3.29 16.12 -1.34
N ALA A 11 -4.31 15.38 -0.89
CA ALA A 11 -4.34 13.92 -0.99
C ALA A 11 -4.12 13.43 -2.41
N THR A 12 -4.84 14.05 -3.34
CA THR A 12 -4.80 13.71 -4.78
C THR A 12 -3.40 13.93 -5.33
N GLU A 13 -2.77 15.07 -5.03
CA GLU A 13 -1.43 15.38 -5.52
C GLU A 13 -0.38 14.45 -4.91
N VAL A 14 -0.49 14.11 -3.61
CA VAL A 14 0.43 13.17 -2.96
C VAL A 14 0.37 11.79 -3.62
N LEU A 15 -0.83 11.27 -3.87
CA LEU A 15 -0.99 9.97 -4.55
C LEU A 15 -0.43 10.03 -5.97
N ARG A 16 -0.70 11.10 -6.72
CA ARG A 16 -0.18 11.31 -8.07
C ARG A 16 1.35 11.30 -8.09
N ARG A 17 1.98 12.05 -7.18
CA ARG A 17 3.45 12.13 -7.06
C ARG A 17 4.07 10.80 -6.67
N TYR A 18 3.41 10.04 -5.80
CA TYR A 18 3.87 8.72 -5.42
C TYR A 18 3.86 7.75 -6.61
N ASP A 19 2.82 7.80 -7.44
CA ASP A 19 2.73 6.96 -8.64
C ASP A 19 3.78 7.35 -9.69
N GLU A 20 4.03 8.65 -9.89
CA GLU A 20 5.13 9.15 -10.73
C GLU A 20 6.49 8.67 -10.22
N PHE A 21 6.73 8.78 -8.92
CA PHE A 21 7.96 8.33 -8.28
C PHE A 21 8.17 6.82 -8.53
N ARG A 22 7.18 5.99 -8.24
CA ARG A 22 7.25 4.54 -8.47
C ARG A 22 7.59 4.20 -9.92
N ALA A 23 6.90 4.83 -10.88
CA ALA A 23 7.17 4.60 -12.30
C ALA A 23 8.61 4.99 -12.68
N TRP A 24 9.07 6.15 -12.19
CA TRP A 24 10.44 6.58 -12.41
C TRP A 24 11.46 5.64 -11.77
N THR A 25 11.24 5.20 -10.53
CA THR A 25 12.16 4.32 -9.80
C THR A 25 12.30 2.97 -10.49
N ILE A 26 11.20 2.37 -10.96
CA ILE A 26 11.25 1.10 -11.71
C ILE A 26 12.08 1.27 -13.00
N GLY A 27 11.89 2.39 -13.72
CA GLY A 27 12.61 2.65 -14.98
C GLY A 27 14.07 3.05 -14.81
N ASN A 28 14.48 3.56 -13.65
CA ASN A 28 15.81 4.11 -13.39
C ASN A 28 16.56 3.37 -12.29
N TRP A 29 16.12 2.15 -11.96
CA TRP A 29 16.73 1.37 -10.89
C TRP A 29 18.17 1.00 -11.25
N PRO A 30 19.17 1.33 -10.41
CA PRO A 30 20.59 1.13 -10.74
C PRO A 30 21.04 -0.34 -10.62
N ASN A 31 20.32 -1.15 -9.85
CA ASN A 31 20.65 -2.57 -9.69
C ASN A 31 19.87 -3.42 -10.69
N HIS A 32 20.51 -3.76 -11.81
CA HIS A 32 19.87 -4.57 -12.85
C HIS A 32 19.76 -6.06 -12.50
N ASP A 33 20.54 -6.54 -11.52
CA ASP A 33 20.52 -7.95 -11.09
C ASP A 33 19.30 -8.25 -10.19
N ASP A 34 18.73 -7.22 -9.56
CA ASP A 34 17.55 -7.28 -8.72
C ASP A 34 16.60 -6.11 -9.05
N PRO A 35 15.82 -6.22 -10.15
CA PRO A 35 14.96 -5.14 -10.61
C PRO A 35 13.75 -4.98 -9.70
N LEU A 36 13.41 -3.73 -9.39
CA LEU A 36 12.19 -3.43 -8.64
C LEU A 36 10.94 -3.78 -9.45
N ALA A 37 10.01 -4.47 -8.79
CA ALA A 37 8.69 -4.75 -9.29
C ALA A 37 7.66 -3.79 -8.68
N SER A 38 6.47 -3.75 -9.27
CA SER A 38 5.36 -2.97 -8.69
C SER A 38 4.95 -3.45 -7.29
N GLY A 39 5.19 -4.72 -6.95
CA GLY A 39 4.86 -5.31 -5.65
C GLY A 39 5.65 -4.72 -4.48
N ASP A 40 6.88 -4.26 -4.73
CA ASP A 40 7.78 -3.72 -3.69
C ASP A 40 7.27 -2.39 -3.11
N PHE A 41 6.37 -1.73 -3.81
CA PHE A 41 5.74 -0.47 -3.40
C PHE A 41 4.41 -0.68 -2.66
N SER A 42 3.94 -1.92 -2.51
CA SER A 42 2.63 -2.22 -1.92
C SER A 42 2.52 -1.76 -0.47
N ALA A 43 3.60 -1.88 0.32
CA ALA A 43 3.64 -1.38 1.70
C ALA A 43 3.49 0.15 1.73
N GLY A 44 4.26 0.89 0.93
CA GLY A 44 4.18 2.35 0.87
C GLY A 44 2.81 2.86 0.40
N ARG A 45 2.17 2.16 -0.54
CA ARG A 45 0.79 2.47 -0.98
C ARG A 45 -0.22 2.30 0.17
N LYS A 46 -0.09 1.24 0.97
CA LYS A 46 -0.96 1.00 2.14
C LYS A 46 -0.76 2.06 3.21
N GLU A 47 0.49 2.41 3.52
CA GLU A 47 0.80 3.46 4.51
C GLU A 47 0.24 4.82 4.09
N LEU A 48 0.38 5.19 2.81
CA LEU A 48 -0.22 6.42 2.29
C LEU A 48 -1.73 6.40 2.37
N ALA A 49 -2.38 5.26 2.09
CA ALA A 49 -3.82 5.14 2.26
C ALA A 49 -4.24 5.37 3.72
N VAL A 50 -3.53 4.78 4.70
CA VAL A 50 -3.80 4.98 6.13
C VAL A 50 -3.58 6.45 6.53
N LEU A 51 -2.49 7.08 6.10
CA LEU A 51 -2.17 8.46 6.45
C LEU A 51 -3.17 9.46 5.86
N LEU A 52 -3.62 9.23 4.63
CA LEU A 52 -4.58 10.10 3.97
C LEU A 52 -6.00 9.88 4.49
N ASP A 53 -6.39 8.64 4.77
CA ASP A 53 -7.71 8.33 5.35
C ASP A 53 -7.83 8.81 6.81
N ALA A 54 -6.79 8.60 7.63
CA ALA A 54 -6.78 9.00 9.04
C ALA A 54 -6.57 10.51 9.27
N ARG A 55 -6.15 11.27 8.26
CA ARG A 55 -5.92 12.74 8.38
C ARG A 55 -6.83 13.59 7.52
N LEU A 56 -7.58 13.00 6.59
CA LEU A 56 -8.48 13.70 5.68
C LEU A 56 -9.84 13.01 5.80
N ASP A 57 -10.55 13.30 6.89
CA ASP A 57 -11.82 12.66 7.24
C ASP A 57 -12.76 12.52 6.03
N GLY A 58 -12.77 11.32 5.42
CA GLY A 58 -13.90 10.78 4.65
C GLY A 58 -13.86 10.70 3.12
N VAL A 59 -12.80 11.08 2.39
CA VAL A 59 -12.92 11.25 0.92
C VAL A 59 -12.01 10.40 0.01
N VAL A 60 -11.10 9.57 0.54
CA VAL A 60 -10.36 8.67 -0.36
C VAL A 60 -11.20 7.44 -0.69
N ALA A 61 -12.13 7.65 -1.63
CA ALA A 61 -12.83 6.61 -2.35
C ALA A 61 -11.85 5.48 -2.69
N ARG A 62 -12.21 4.27 -2.26
CA ARG A 62 -11.61 3.00 -2.68
C ARG A 62 -11.40 3.02 -4.18
N SER A 63 -10.21 3.41 -4.63
CA SER A 63 -9.79 3.12 -6.00
C SER A 63 -9.74 1.60 -6.07
N PRO A 64 -10.52 0.95 -6.96
CA PRO A 64 -10.49 -0.49 -7.04
C PRO A 64 -9.06 -0.89 -7.38
N LEU A 65 -8.40 -1.54 -6.44
CA LEU A 65 -7.21 -2.33 -6.72
C LEU A 65 -7.58 -3.22 -7.91
N PRO A 66 -6.75 -3.37 -8.96
CA PRO A 66 -7.02 -4.40 -9.95
C PRO A 66 -7.13 -5.70 -9.16
N ALA A 67 -8.30 -6.32 -9.23
CA ALA A 67 -8.56 -7.59 -8.58
C ALA A 67 -7.44 -8.52 -9.03
N ALA A 68 -6.58 -8.91 -8.09
CA ALA A 68 -5.81 -10.11 -8.25
C ALA A 68 -6.85 -11.21 -8.46
N ALA A 69 -7.04 -11.57 -9.72
CA ALA A 69 -7.76 -12.77 -10.07
C ALA A 69 -6.91 -13.91 -9.51
N ASP A 70 -7.30 -14.41 -8.34
CA ASP A 70 -7.11 -15.81 -7.98
C ASP A 70 -8.09 -16.15 -6.86
N GLY A 71 -8.85 -17.22 -7.12
CA GLY A 71 -9.91 -17.71 -6.26
C GLY A 71 -9.38 -18.17 -4.91
N GLY A 72 -10.16 -17.90 -3.88
CA GLY A 72 -9.89 -18.38 -2.54
C GLY A 72 -10.75 -17.67 -1.52
N THR A 73 -11.90 -18.27 -1.22
CA THR A 73 -12.80 -17.90 -0.13
C THR A 73 -12.05 -17.65 1.19
N GLY A 74 -12.26 -16.47 1.78
CA GLY A 74 -12.31 -16.27 3.23
C GLY A 74 -11.00 -16.32 4.02
N ASP A 75 -10.73 -15.20 4.69
CA ASP A 75 -9.79 -14.97 5.81
C ASP A 75 -8.43 -14.34 5.44
N PRO A 76 -8.24 -13.02 5.68
CA PRO A 76 -7.00 -12.30 5.41
C PRO A 76 -5.85 -12.61 6.39
N ASP A 77 -6.05 -13.43 7.44
CA ASP A 77 -5.02 -13.71 8.45
C ASP A 77 -4.55 -15.17 8.51
N ALA A 78 -5.10 -16.05 7.66
CA ALA A 78 -4.90 -17.50 7.81
C ALA A 78 -3.56 -18.07 7.26
N GLY A 79 -2.67 -17.24 6.69
CA GLY A 79 -1.53 -17.75 5.91
C GLY A 79 -0.12 -17.43 6.42
N GLN A 80 0.04 -16.48 7.35
CA GLN A 80 1.37 -15.93 7.68
C GLN A 80 2.05 -16.56 8.89
N PHE A 81 1.34 -17.36 9.69
CA PHE A 81 1.90 -18.00 10.89
C PHE A 81 1.60 -19.49 10.92
N LEU A 82 2.62 -20.29 11.20
CA LEU A 82 2.47 -21.71 11.53
C LEU A 82 2.16 -21.83 13.04
N PRO A 83 1.12 -22.56 13.44
CA PRO A 83 0.87 -22.84 14.85
C PRO A 83 1.98 -23.75 15.37
N VAL A 84 2.90 -23.20 16.17
CA VAL A 84 3.95 -23.97 16.84
C VAL A 84 3.67 -24.00 18.33
N THR A 85 3.69 -25.19 18.93
CA THR A 85 3.68 -25.34 20.39
C THR A 85 5.10 -25.00 20.89
N PRO A 86 5.28 -23.97 21.73
CA PRO A 86 6.61 -23.66 22.26
C PRO A 86 7.11 -24.83 23.11
N ALA A 87 8.41 -25.14 23.00
CA ALA A 87 9.03 -26.13 23.87
C ALA A 87 8.94 -25.67 25.35
N PRO A 88 8.71 -26.60 26.31
CA PRO A 88 8.69 -26.24 27.72
C PRO A 88 10.07 -25.73 28.14
N TRP A 89 10.08 -24.62 28.88
CA TRP A 89 11.31 -24.06 29.44
C TRP A 89 11.92 -25.04 30.46
N PRO A 90 13.27 -25.20 30.50
CA PRO A 90 13.96 -25.99 31.52
C PRO A 90 13.94 -25.32 32.90
#